data_AF-A0A5Q0TG70-F1
#
_entry.id   AF-A0A5Q0TG70-F1
#
_cell.length_a   1.000
_cell.length_b   1.000
_cell.length_c   1.000
_cell.angle_alpha   90.00
_cell.angle_beta   90.00
_cell.angle_gamma   90.00
#
_symmetry.space_group_name_H-M   'P 1'
#
loop_
_entity.id
_entity.type
_entity.pdbx_description
1 polymer ?
#
loop_
_entity_poly.entity_id
_entity_poly.type
_entity_poly.pdbx_seq_one_letter_code
_entity_poly.pdbx_strand_id
1 'polypeptide(L)'
;MLPKELSALASPLNDQQIGQLQQTMSELSPQQLAWVSGYFWGLSQTEQSTTAQSSHAQLSVAAQPAGKLTIIYASQTGNAKGVAEALKKEAEANDIAVALFDASDYKGKNLSKETHVIFVASTNGEGEAPDNALELHEFLQSKKAPKLPNLQYAVIGLGDSSYEFFCQTGKDFDAFLSKQGATAFLERLDCDVDYETQAIQWRKRALDKVKETLSNGDAEVVQLPVGNAAHVESQWNKQNPYTASLLTSQKITGRESGKDVRHIEIDLEGSGLTYQPGDALGVWYENSSELVAAILEQVGLSGIESIDLDGDSLSIHSALVAKFEITSANPQFVTKYAEASASKKLQKLVQDKDKLREYAGNTQVIDVLKEKKTKLSADELVGLLRRLTPRLYSIASSQAEVEEEVHLTVGLVEYNQGEESRFGGASGFLAHNLEEGDEVKVFIEHNNNFKLPQDDNTDVIMIGPGTGIAPFRSFIQEREARDAEGKNWLFFGDRTFTQDFLYQVEWQKYLKSGVLNKLDVAFSRDQADKVYVQDRILEHAEQVWLWLQAGAYVYVCGDANRMAKDVHNALITVAQKQGSLSQEQAEEFINDLRKAKRYQRDVY
;
A
#
# COMPACT_ATOMS: atom_id res chain seq x y z
N MET A 1 32.89 20.59 34.19
CA MET A 1 34.32 20.72 34.53
C MET A 1 35.12 20.13 33.38
N LEU A 2 36.05 20.89 32.80
CA LEU A 2 36.99 20.40 31.79
C LEU A 2 37.92 19.35 32.43
N PRO A 3 38.15 18.17 31.82
CA PRO A 3 39.10 17.20 32.33
C PRO A 3 40.50 17.60 31.86
N LYS A 4 41.06 18.68 32.42
CA LYS A 4 42.50 18.87 32.47
C LYS A 4 42.92 18.35 33.84
N GLU A 5 43.72 17.29 33.83
CA GLU A 5 44.22 16.51 34.97
C GLU A 5 43.32 15.37 35.45
N LEU A 6 43.26 14.30 34.64
CA LEU A 6 43.17 12.95 35.21
C LEU A 6 44.45 12.71 36.01
N SER A 7 44.42 12.99 37.32
CA SER A 7 45.50 12.58 38.21
C SER A 7 45.57 11.05 38.20
N ALA A 8 46.77 10.48 38.01
CA ALA A 8 47.02 9.04 37.96
C ALA A 8 46.52 8.25 39.19
N LEU A 9 46.11 8.93 40.26
CA LEU A 9 45.63 8.33 41.51
C LEU A 9 44.14 7.91 41.51
N ALA A 10 43.35 8.22 40.47
CA ALA A 10 41.91 7.91 40.44
C ALA A 10 41.43 7.16 39.17
N SER A 11 42.35 6.82 38.26
CA SER A 11 42.01 6.09 37.03
C SER A 11 42.32 4.60 37.18
N PRO A 12 41.44 3.68 36.75
CA PRO A 12 41.73 2.25 36.69
C PRO A 12 42.74 1.89 35.58
N LEU A 13 43.16 2.86 34.77
CA LEU A 13 44.10 2.70 33.66
C LEU A 13 45.52 3.06 34.10
N ASN A 14 46.52 2.32 33.62
CA ASN A 14 47.93 2.64 33.89
C ASN A 14 48.44 3.82 33.05
N ASP A 15 49.60 4.39 33.41
CA ASP A 15 50.15 5.60 32.78
C ASP A 15 50.33 5.47 31.26
N GLN A 16 50.69 4.29 30.77
CA GLN A 16 50.83 4.03 29.33
C GLN A 16 49.48 4.05 28.61
N GLN A 17 48.46 3.43 29.22
CA GLN A 17 47.08 3.42 28.69
C GLN A 17 46.46 4.83 28.71
N ILE A 18 46.72 5.61 29.76
CA ILE A 18 46.27 7.01 29.84
C ILE A 18 46.92 7.85 28.74
N GLY A 19 48.23 7.70 28.51
CA GLY A 19 48.94 8.43 27.46
C GLY A 19 48.40 8.14 26.06
N GLN A 20 48.13 6.86 25.76
CA GLN A 20 47.52 6.46 24.47
C GLN A 20 46.10 7.02 24.33
N LEU A 21 45.29 6.92 25.37
CA LEU A 21 43.92 7.44 25.36
C LEU A 21 43.88 8.96 25.14
N GLN A 22 44.77 9.71 25.80
CA GLN A 22 44.86 11.17 25.63
C GLN A 22 45.27 11.57 24.22
N GLN A 23 46.23 10.85 23.62
CA GLN A 23 46.64 11.09 22.24
C GLN A 23 45.48 10.83 21.28
N THR A 24 44.81 9.69 21.40
CA THR A 24 43.64 9.36 20.56
C THR A 24 42.51 10.37 20.75
N MET A 25 42.21 10.80 21.98
CA MET A 25 41.17 11.79 22.25
C MET A 25 41.44 13.15 21.59
N SER A 26 42.71 13.54 21.43
CA SER A 26 43.08 14.82 20.81
C SER A 26 42.85 14.87 19.30
N GLU A 27 42.70 13.70 18.66
CA GLU A 27 42.52 13.54 17.21
C GLU A 27 41.05 13.31 16.81
N LEU A 28 40.13 13.21 17.78
CA LEU A 28 38.73 12.87 17.55
C LEU A 28 37.78 14.07 17.71
N SER A 29 36.73 14.08 16.89
CA SER A 29 35.63 15.05 17.00
C SER A 29 34.69 14.72 18.17
N PRO A 30 33.84 15.67 18.63
CA PRO A 30 32.88 15.41 19.71
C PRO A 30 31.91 14.24 19.44
N GLN A 31 31.47 14.07 18.19
CA GLN A 31 30.60 12.95 17.81
C GLN A 31 31.34 11.61 17.84
N GLN A 32 32.62 11.60 17.42
CA GLN A 32 33.44 10.39 17.48
C GLN A 32 33.77 9.99 18.91
N LEU A 33 34.02 10.96 19.80
CA LEU A 33 34.21 10.70 21.24
C LEU A 33 32.94 10.09 21.88
N ALA A 34 31.76 10.60 21.53
CA ALA A 34 30.49 10.04 22.00
C ALA A 34 30.31 8.59 21.53
N TRP A 35 30.61 8.30 20.25
CA TRP A 35 30.52 6.94 19.69
C TRP A 35 31.49 5.96 20.38
N VAL A 36 32.75 6.36 20.58
CA VAL A 36 33.76 5.53 21.26
C VAL A 36 33.36 5.22 22.71
N SER A 37 32.75 6.18 23.41
CA SER A 37 32.26 5.97 24.78
C SER A 37 31.17 4.89 24.84
N GLY A 38 30.23 4.88 23.88
CA GLY A 38 29.19 3.85 23.77
C GLY A 38 29.76 2.48 23.43
N TYR A 39 30.78 2.42 22.56
CA TYR A 39 31.45 1.18 22.19
C TYR A 39 32.15 0.51 23.38
N PHE A 40 32.92 1.25 24.18
CA PHE A 40 33.57 0.71 25.38
C PHE A 40 32.57 0.28 26.45
N TRP A 41 31.47 1.02 26.60
CA TRP A 41 30.39 0.62 27.51
C TRP A 41 29.78 -0.73 27.09
N GLY A 42 29.52 -0.92 25.79
CA GLY A 42 29.02 -2.20 25.26
C GLY A 42 29.97 -3.37 25.53
N LEU A 43 31.27 -3.18 25.34
CA LEU A 43 32.28 -4.21 25.64
C LEU A 43 32.27 -4.62 27.12
N SER A 44 32.12 -3.65 28.03
CA SER A 44 32.13 -3.90 29.48
C SER A 44 30.95 -4.74 29.99
N GLN A 45 29.85 -4.81 29.23
CA GLN A 45 28.66 -5.60 29.59
C GLN A 45 28.81 -7.09 29.24
N THR A 46 29.81 -7.45 28.43
CA THR A 46 29.99 -8.82 27.94
C THR A 46 30.62 -9.76 28.96
N GLU A 47 31.31 -9.24 30.00
CA GLU A 47 32.06 -10.07 30.96
C GLU A 47 31.23 -10.56 32.18
N GLN A 48 29.98 -10.15 32.36
CA GLN A 48 29.20 -10.48 33.57
C GLN A 48 28.31 -11.72 33.52
N SER A 49 28.44 -12.58 32.49
CA SER A 49 27.59 -13.78 32.36
C SER A 49 28.36 -15.11 32.36
N THR A 50 29.26 -15.34 33.32
CA THR A 50 29.89 -16.66 33.49
C THR A 50 30.10 -17.08 34.95
N THR A 51 29.08 -17.64 35.60
CA THR A 51 29.28 -18.59 36.72
C THR A 51 28.12 -19.57 36.86
N ALA A 52 28.23 -20.75 36.24
CA ALA A 52 27.65 -22.01 36.74
C ALA A 52 28.34 -23.24 36.10
N GLN A 53 29.33 -23.74 36.84
CA GLN A 53 29.76 -25.14 37.04
C GLN A 53 29.86 -26.11 35.84
N SER A 54 31.12 -26.52 35.63
CA SER A 54 31.57 -27.69 34.88
C SER A 54 31.12 -29.02 35.52
N SER A 55 30.26 -29.75 34.82
CA SER A 55 30.09 -31.21 34.96
C SER A 55 30.53 -31.91 33.68
N HIS A 56 31.56 -32.75 33.77
CA HIS A 56 31.93 -33.69 32.73
C HIS A 56 30.80 -34.71 32.51
N ALA A 57 30.12 -34.71 31.36
CA ALA A 57 29.64 -35.91 30.67
C ALA A 57 28.93 -35.57 29.34
N GLN A 58 29.40 -36.26 28.30
CA GLN A 58 28.71 -36.62 27.06
C GLN A 58 28.26 -35.50 26.10
N LEU A 59 28.96 -35.48 24.97
CA LEU A 59 28.48 -34.97 23.69
C LEU A 59 27.09 -35.56 23.40
N SER A 60 26.03 -34.84 23.75
CA SER A 60 24.77 -34.93 23.02
C SER A 60 24.86 -33.92 21.89
N VAL A 61 25.02 -34.42 20.67
CA VAL A 61 24.85 -33.64 19.45
C VAL A 61 23.39 -33.17 19.43
N ALA A 62 23.15 -31.94 19.88
CA ALA A 62 21.90 -31.26 19.60
C ALA A 62 21.98 -30.77 18.15
N ALA A 63 21.14 -31.35 17.30
CA ALA A 63 20.99 -30.95 15.91
C ALA A 63 20.68 -29.45 15.85
N GLN A 64 21.56 -28.69 15.18
CA GLN A 64 21.37 -27.29 14.85
C GLN A 64 20.37 -27.17 13.69
N PRO A 65 19.45 -26.19 13.68
CA PRO A 65 18.63 -25.93 12.51
C PRO A 65 19.48 -25.30 11.40
N ALA A 66 19.31 -25.83 10.21
CA ALA A 66 20.09 -25.63 9.01
C ALA A 66 19.45 -24.61 8.03
N GLY A 67 20.02 -23.41 7.94
CA GLY A 67 19.70 -22.41 6.92
C GLY A 67 18.76 -21.28 7.38
N LYS A 68 18.59 -20.28 6.52
CA LYS A 68 17.82 -19.06 6.77
C LYS A 68 16.69 -18.92 5.75
N LEU A 69 15.53 -18.51 6.22
CA LEU A 69 14.40 -18.11 5.39
C LEU A 69 14.55 -16.64 4.97
N THR A 70 14.44 -16.37 3.67
CA THR A 70 14.39 -15.01 3.13
C THR A 70 12.97 -14.72 2.64
N ILE A 71 12.35 -13.66 3.14
CA ILE A 71 11.01 -13.21 2.74
C ILE A 71 11.18 -11.92 1.93
N ILE A 72 10.60 -11.88 0.72
CA ILE A 72 10.64 -10.72 -0.16
C ILE A 72 9.20 -10.30 -0.45
N TYR A 73 8.86 -9.04 -0.19
CA TYR A 73 7.52 -8.52 -0.46
C TYR A 73 7.48 -7.53 -1.62
N ALA A 74 6.49 -7.69 -2.49
CA ALA A 74 6.11 -6.75 -3.54
C ALA A 74 4.74 -6.17 -3.17
N SER A 75 4.68 -4.88 -2.83
CA SER A 75 3.46 -4.28 -2.29
C SER A 75 3.30 -2.81 -2.69
N GLN A 76 2.10 -2.45 -3.13
CA GLN A 76 1.73 -1.05 -3.41
C GLN A 76 1.05 -0.40 -2.21
N THR A 77 -0.02 -1.03 -1.71
CA THR A 77 -0.90 -0.51 -0.66
C THR A 77 -0.69 -1.22 0.68
N GLY A 78 0.50 -1.76 0.90
CA GLY A 78 0.92 -2.38 2.16
C GLY A 78 0.33 -3.75 2.52
N ASN A 79 -0.74 -4.23 1.86
CA ASN A 79 -1.33 -5.54 2.15
C ASN A 79 -0.31 -6.71 2.11
N ALA A 80 0.48 -6.80 1.04
CA ALA A 80 1.50 -7.84 0.89
C ALA A 80 2.67 -7.64 1.88
N LYS A 81 3.02 -6.39 2.20
CA LYS A 81 3.98 -6.07 3.28
C LYS A 81 3.49 -6.60 4.63
N GLY A 82 2.23 -6.34 4.99
CA GLY A 82 1.63 -6.82 6.25
C GLY A 82 1.61 -8.35 6.35
N VAL A 83 1.30 -9.05 5.26
CA VAL A 83 1.40 -10.53 5.22
C VAL A 83 2.83 -11.01 5.44
N ALA A 84 3.82 -10.32 4.85
CA ALA A 84 5.23 -10.66 4.99
C ALA A 84 5.78 -10.37 6.40
N GLU A 85 5.36 -9.27 7.03
CA GLU A 85 5.70 -8.93 8.41
C GLU A 85 5.08 -9.92 9.40
N ALA A 86 3.82 -10.32 9.18
CA ALA A 86 3.19 -11.38 9.97
C ALA A 86 3.94 -12.72 9.81
N LEU A 87 4.33 -13.08 8.58
CA LEU A 87 5.14 -14.27 8.30
C LEU A 87 6.49 -14.23 9.02
N LYS A 88 7.16 -13.08 9.06
CA LYS A 88 8.41 -12.88 9.80
C LYS A 88 8.19 -13.08 11.30
N LYS A 89 7.20 -12.40 11.90
CA LYS A 89 6.88 -12.50 13.33
C LYS A 89 6.56 -13.97 13.71
N GLU A 90 5.80 -14.67 12.87
CA GLU A 90 5.48 -16.09 13.05
C GLU A 90 6.72 -17.00 12.88
N ALA A 91 7.61 -16.72 11.92
CA ALA A 91 8.85 -17.48 11.73
C ALA A 91 9.79 -17.33 12.93
N GLU A 92 9.97 -16.12 13.45
CA GLU A 92 10.78 -15.82 14.64
C GLU A 92 10.21 -16.55 15.87
N ALA A 93 8.89 -16.57 16.03
CA ALA A 93 8.22 -17.32 17.10
C ALA A 93 8.38 -18.85 16.99
N ASN A 94 8.78 -19.37 15.83
CA ASN A 94 9.02 -20.80 15.57
C ASN A 94 10.52 -21.18 15.54
N ASP A 95 11.39 -20.28 16.00
CA ASP A 95 12.86 -20.40 16.01
C ASP A 95 13.48 -20.56 14.60
N ILE A 96 12.81 -20.02 13.57
CA ILE A 96 13.33 -20.03 12.19
C ILE A 96 14.12 -18.74 11.98
N ALA A 97 15.42 -18.86 11.64
CA ALA A 97 16.23 -17.72 11.24
C ALA A 97 15.64 -17.09 9.97
N VAL A 98 15.25 -15.81 10.03
CA VAL A 98 14.53 -15.14 8.93
C VAL A 98 15.10 -13.76 8.63
N ALA A 99 15.04 -13.33 7.36
CA ALA A 99 15.15 -11.92 6.99
C ALA A 99 14.01 -11.51 6.06
N LEU A 100 13.61 -10.26 6.17
CA LEU A 100 12.55 -9.64 5.38
C LEU A 100 13.17 -8.52 4.53
N PHE A 101 12.80 -8.48 3.26
CA PHE A 101 13.26 -7.46 2.32
C PHE A 101 12.07 -6.86 1.57
N ASP A 102 12.10 -5.53 1.42
CA ASP A 102 11.39 -4.86 0.34
C ASP A 102 11.99 -5.32 -1.00
N ALA A 103 11.15 -5.61 -1.99
CA ALA A 103 11.61 -5.98 -3.31
C ALA A 103 12.55 -4.92 -3.93
N SER A 104 12.41 -3.63 -3.60
CA SER A 104 13.28 -2.57 -4.14
C SER A 104 14.69 -2.62 -3.57
N ASP A 105 14.82 -3.16 -2.36
CA ASP A 105 16.10 -3.24 -1.64
C ASP A 105 16.81 -4.57 -1.90
N TYR A 106 16.13 -5.52 -2.55
CA TYR A 106 16.64 -6.86 -2.81
C TYR A 106 17.30 -6.99 -4.19
N LYS A 107 18.61 -7.26 -4.19
CA LYS A 107 19.37 -7.50 -5.42
C LYS A 107 19.13 -8.91 -5.94
N GLY A 108 18.41 -9.07 -7.05
CA GLY A 108 18.03 -10.38 -7.61
C GLY A 108 19.17 -11.39 -7.85
N LYS A 109 20.41 -10.93 -8.06
CA LYS A 109 21.60 -11.81 -8.13
C LYS A 109 21.84 -12.63 -6.85
N ASN A 110 21.39 -12.12 -5.70
CA ASN A 110 21.56 -12.79 -4.42
C ASN A 110 20.75 -14.08 -4.29
N LEU A 111 19.69 -14.29 -5.09
CA LEU A 111 18.91 -15.54 -5.08
C LEU A 111 19.77 -16.80 -5.28
N SER A 112 20.89 -16.69 -6.00
CA SER A 112 21.83 -17.80 -6.19
C SER A 112 22.54 -18.26 -4.90
N LYS A 113 22.50 -17.45 -3.84
CA LYS A 113 23.09 -17.71 -2.53
C LYS A 113 22.05 -18.13 -1.48
N GLU A 114 20.77 -17.98 -1.80
CA GLU A 114 19.68 -18.31 -0.89
C GLU A 114 19.34 -19.80 -0.99
N THR A 115 18.86 -20.37 0.11
CA THR A 115 18.37 -21.75 0.16
C THR A 115 16.85 -21.82 0.23
N HIS A 116 16.21 -20.90 0.94
CA HIS A 116 14.77 -20.85 1.15
C HIS A 116 14.27 -19.42 0.98
N VAL A 117 13.38 -19.21 0.01
CA VAL A 117 12.78 -17.89 -0.24
C VAL A 117 11.25 -17.96 -0.30
N ILE A 118 10.57 -17.03 0.34
CA ILE A 118 9.13 -16.81 0.17
C ILE A 118 8.91 -15.45 -0.48
N PHE A 119 8.19 -15.43 -1.61
CA PHE A 119 7.69 -14.20 -2.22
C PHE A 119 6.26 -13.93 -1.77
N VAL A 120 5.99 -12.71 -1.33
CA VAL A 120 4.66 -12.20 -0.97
C VAL A 120 4.35 -11.04 -1.90
N ALA A 121 3.49 -11.23 -2.90
CA ALA A 121 3.34 -10.27 -3.99
C ALA A 121 1.89 -9.85 -4.24
N SER A 122 1.60 -8.56 -4.19
CA SER A 122 0.36 -8.02 -4.76
C SER A 122 0.50 -7.80 -6.27
N THR A 123 -0.63 -7.80 -6.99
CA THR A 123 -0.70 -7.38 -8.39
C THR A 123 -1.40 -6.04 -8.51
N ASN A 124 -0.89 -5.14 -9.35
CA ASN A 124 -1.46 -3.81 -9.58
C ASN A 124 -2.02 -3.66 -10.99
N GLY A 125 -3.02 -2.77 -11.13
CA GLY A 125 -3.56 -2.35 -12.42
C GLY A 125 -3.95 -3.54 -13.32
N GLU A 126 -3.41 -3.57 -14.53
CA GLU A 126 -3.67 -4.61 -15.53
C GLU A 126 -2.62 -5.73 -15.48
N GLY A 127 -2.33 -6.24 -14.28
CA GLY A 127 -1.40 -7.36 -14.10
C GLY A 127 0.06 -6.96 -13.87
N GLU A 128 0.33 -5.68 -13.64
CA GLU A 128 1.67 -5.15 -13.43
C GLU A 128 2.18 -5.48 -12.01
N ALA A 129 3.50 -5.65 -11.88
CA ALA A 129 4.14 -5.73 -10.57
C ALA A 129 4.03 -4.37 -9.84
N PRO A 130 3.91 -4.37 -8.50
CA PRO A 130 3.99 -3.15 -7.70
C PRO A 130 5.26 -2.36 -7.98
N ASP A 131 5.21 -1.03 -7.83
CA ASP A 131 6.33 -0.17 -8.23
C ASP A 131 7.64 -0.54 -7.52
N ASN A 132 7.55 -1.02 -6.26
CA ASN A 132 8.72 -1.47 -5.49
C ASN A 132 9.36 -2.78 -6.02
N ALA A 133 8.68 -3.53 -6.88
CA ALA A 133 9.14 -4.85 -7.34
C ALA A 133 9.49 -4.92 -8.83
N LEU A 134 9.30 -3.83 -9.58
CA LEU A 134 9.50 -3.80 -11.03
C LEU A 134 10.92 -4.22 -11.44
N GLU A 135 11.96 -3.69 -10.80
CA GLU A 135 13.33 -4.03 -11.16
C GLU A 135 13.62 -5.52 -10.93
N LEU A 136 13.16 -6.07 -9.80
CA LEU A 136 13.34 -7.48 -9.48
C LEU A 136 12.54 -8.37 -10.44
N HIS A 137 11.31 -7.99 -10.79
CA HIS A 137 10.46 -8.70 -11.73
C HIS A 137 11.07 -8.75 -13.14
N GLU A 138 11.47 -7.59 -13.68
CA GLU A 138 12.14 -7.49 -14.99
C GLU A 138 13.48 -8.26 -15.01
N PHE A 139 14.27 -8.16 -13.92
CA PHE A 139 15.53 -8.88 -13.81
C PHE A 139 15.34 -10.39 -13.89
N LEU A 140 14.35 -10.93 -13.18
CA LEU A 140 14.05 -12.37 -13.16
C LEU A 140 13.45 -12.88 -14.47
N GLN A 141 12.72 -12.04 -15.20
CA GLN A 141 12.26 -12.35 -16.55
C GLN A 141 13.42 -12.40 -17.57
N SER A 142 14.46 -11.59 -17.35
CA SER A 142 15.57 -11.42 -18.29
C SER A 142 16.48 -12.64 -18.42
N LYS A 143 17.25 -12.70 -19.51
CA LYS A 143 18.32 -13.71 -19.70
C LYS A 143 19.48 -13.59 -18.71
N LYS A 144 19.56 -12.49 -17.94
CA LYS A 144 20.61 -12.23 -16.95
C LYS A 144 20.30 -12.86 -15.59
N ALA A 145 19.09 -13.38 -15.39
CA ALA A 145 18.69 -14.06 -14.17
C ALA A 145 19.61 -15.27 -13.88
N PRO A 146 20.05 -15.48 -12.63
CA PRO A 146 20.90 -16.61 -12.26
C PRO A 146 20.12 -17.93 -12.35
N LYS A 147 20.84 -19.04 -12.53
CA LYS A 147 20.28 -20.39 -12.33
C LYS A 147 20.19 -20.69 -10.82
N LEU A 148 19.11 -21.33 -10.41
CA LEU A 148 18.71 -21.49 -9.01
C LEU A 148 18.49 -22.97 -8.61
N PRO A 149 19.39 -23.92 -8.95
CA PRO A 149 19.14 -25.35 -8.75
C PRO A 149 19.02 -25.76 -7.26
N ASN A 150 19.55 -24.95 -6.35
CA ASN A 150 19.57 -25.23 -4.91
C ASN A 150 18.54 -24.41 -4.13
N LEU A 151 17.76 -23.57 -4.81
CA LEU A 151 16.78 -22.71 -4.16
C LEU A 151 15.46 -23.47 -4.00
N GLN A 152 14.98 -23.54 -2.77
CA GLN A 152 13.60 -23.89 -2.46
C GLN A 152 12.78 -22.62 -2.30
N TYR A 153 11.58 -22.58 -2.88
CA TYR A 153 10.74 -21.38 -2.81
C TYR A 153 9.25 -21.67 -2.59
N ALA A 154 8.52 -20.65 -2.17
CA ALA A 154 7.06 -20.61 -2.23
C ALA A 154 6.60 -19.18 -2.53
N VAL A 155 5.39 -19.05 -3.07
CA VAL A 155 4.82 -17.75 -3.45
C VAL A 155 3.39 -17.64 -2.94
N ILE A 156 3.06 -16.49 -2.38
CA ILE A 156 1.68 -16.08 -2.10
C ILE A 156 1.38 -14.80 -2.90
N GLY A 157 0.38 -14.88 -3.76
CA GLY A 157 -0.14 -13.79 -4.58
C GLY A 157 -1.37 -13.16 -3.92
N LEU A 158 -1.43 -11.83 -3.90
CA LEU A 158 -2.62 -11.07 -3.49
C LEU A 158 -3.16 -10.32 -4.71
N GLY A 159 -4.44 -10.45 -4.98
CA GLY A 159 -5.09 -9.74 -6.09
C GLY A 159 -6.60 -9.68 -5.92
N ASP A 160 -7.29 -9.30 -6.99
CA ASP A 160 -8.76 -9.26 -7.06
C ASP A 160 -9.22 -10.02 -8.29
N SER A 161 -10.06 -11.04 -8.10
CA SER A 161 -10.53 -11.90 -9.20
C SER A 161 -11.48 -11.20 -10.18
N SER A 162 -11.92 -9.99 -9.84
CA SER A 162 -12.68 -9.10 -10.72
C SER A 162 -11.83 -8.57 -11.88
N TYR A 163 -10.50 -8.54 -11.72
CA TYR A 163 -9.55 -8.11 -12.76
C TYR A 163 -9.15 -9.25 -13.69
N GLU A 164 -8.70 -8.89 -14.90
CA GLU A 164 -8.29 -9.86 -15.91
C GLU A 164 -7.10 -10.71 -15.43
N PHE A 165 -6.09 -10.02 -14.91
CA PHE A 165 -4.79 -10.56 -14.53
C PHE A 165 -4.71 -10.85 -13.03
N PHE A 166 -5.68 -11.60 -12.51
CA PHE A 166 -5.77 -11.99 -11.09
C PHE A 166 -4.47 -12.64 -10.59
N CYS A 167 -3.83 -12.08 -9.55
CA CYS A 167 -2.56 -12.55 -8.96
C CYS A 167 -1.40 -12.71 -9.97
N GLN A 168 -1.38 -11.96 -11.07
CA GLN A 168 -0.37 -12.11 -12.13
C GLN A 168 1.07 -11.96 -11.64
N THR A 169 1.38 -10.99 -10.78
CA THR A 169 2.74 -10.82 -10.24
C THR A 169 3.21 -12.03 -9.44
N GLY A 170 2.33 -12.64 -8.63
CA GLY A 170 2.63 -13.90 -7.93
C GLY A 170 2.85 -15.07 -8.90
N LYS A 171 2.02 -15.17 -9.95
CA LYS A 171 2.18 -16.17 -11.03
C LYS A 171 3.50 -16.00 -11.78
N ASP A 172 3.90 -14.76 -12.02
CA ASP A 172 5.14 -14.43 -12.71
C ASP A 172 6.36 -14.84 -11.87
N PHE A 173 6.41 -14.46 -10.58
CA PHE A 173 7.51 -14.88 -9.71
C PHE A 173 7.64 -16.39 -9.65
N ASP A 174 6.54 -17.12 -9.48
CA ASP A 174 6.53 -18.57 -9.49
C ASP A 174 7.06 -19.16 -10.81
N ALA A 175 6.57 -18.65 -11.94
CA ALA A 175 7.01 -19.08 -13.27
C ALA A 175 8.50 -18.76 -13.51
N PHE A 176 8.98 -17.59 -13.09
CA PHE A 176 10.37 -17.17 -13.26
C PHE A 176 11.31 -18.04 -12.43
N LEU A 177 10.99 -18.29 -11.16
CA LEU A 177 11.82 -19.11 -10.26
C LEU A 177 11.90 -20.55 -10.75
N SER A 178 10.77 -21.14 -11.12
CA SER A 178 10.70 -22.50 -11.69
C SER A 178 11.53 -22.62 -12.97
N LYS A 179 11.40 -21.67 -13.89
CA LYS A 179 12.19 -21.62 -15.15
C LYS A 179 13.70 -21.54 -14.90
N GLN A 180 14.12 -20.95 -13.79
CA GLN A 180 15.52 -20.83 -13.40
C GLN A 180 16.06 -22.04 -12.63
N GLY A 181 15.21 -23.04 -12.34
CA GLY A 181 15.59 -24.31 -11.74
C GLY A 181 15.34 -24.41 -10.24
N ALA A 182 14.65 -23.44 -9.64
CA ALA A 182 14.25 -23.49 -8.24
C ALA A 182 13.13 -24.52 -8.03
N THR A 183 13.04 -25.09 -6.83
CA THR A 183 12.03 -26.10 -6.47
C THR A 183 10.99 -25.51 -5.53
N ALA A 184 9.70 -25.60 -5.89
CA ALA A 184 8.64 -25.15 -4.99
C ALA A 184 8.47 -26.13 -3.82
N PHE A 185 8.57 -25.65 -2.57
CA PHE A 185 8.33 -26.48 -1.37
C PHE A 185 6.87 -26.45 -0.90
N LEU A 186 6.10 -25.48 -1.38
CA LEU A 186 4.66 -25.37 -1.16
C LEU A 186 4.00 -24.79 -2.42
N GLU A 187 2.79 -25.23 -2.73
CA GLU A 187 2.01 -24.72 -3.85
C GLU A 187 1.71 -23.22 -3.67
N ARG A 188 1.78 -22.48 -4.77
CA ARG A 188 1.43 -21.07 -4.81
C ARG A 188 -0.03 -20.87 -4.38
N LEU A 189 -0.26 -19.91 -3.51
CA LEU A 189 -1.61 -19.48 -3.15
C LEU A 189 -1.93 -18.15 -3.85
N ASP A 190 -3.06 -18.10 -4.56
CA ASP A 190 -3.59 -16.88 -5.19
C ASP A 190 -4.80 -16.41 -4.36
N CYS A 191 -4.63 -15.34 -3.58
CA CYS A 191 -5.66 -14.78 -2.70
C CYS A 191 -6.45 -13.64 -3.36
N ASP A 192 -7.76 -13.59 -3.06
CA ASP A 192 -8.65 -12.46 -3.39
C ASP A 192 -8.55 -11.34 -2.32
N VAL A 193 -9.37 -10.29 -2.42
CA VAL A 193 -9.33 -9.11 -1.54
C VAL A 193 -9.51 -9.42 -0.05
N ASP A 194 -10.24 -10.49 0.28
CA ASP A 194 -10.47 -11.04 1.62
C ASP A 194 -9.46 -12.16 1.95
N TYR A 195 -8.18 -11.86 1.74
CA TYR A 195 -7.07 -12.82 1.79
C TYR A 195 -6.74 -13.36 3.20
N GLU A 196 -7.13 -12.66 4.27
CA GLU A 196 -6.53 -12.80 5.60
C GLU A 196 -6.56 -14.24 6.12
N THR A 197 -7.72 -14.88 6.10
CA THR A 197 -7.90 -16.25 6.62
C THR A 197 -7.09 -17.26 5.82
N GLN A 198 -7.11 -17.15 4.48
CA GLN A 198 -6.36 -18.05 3.60
C GLN A 198 -4.85 -17.86 3.78
N ALA A 199 -4.41 -16.61 3.89
CA ALA A 199 -3.02 -16.26 4.13
C ALA A 199 -2.52 -16.81 5.48
N ILE A 200 -3.28 -16.66 6.57
CA ILE A 200 -2.92 -17.22 7.89
C ILE A 200 -2.71 -18.74 7.81
N GLN A 201 -3.65 -19.45 7.19
CA GLN A 201 -3.56 -20.91 7.05
C GLN A 201 -2.36 -21.33 6.19
N TRP A 202 -2.09 -20.60 5.12
CA TRP A 202 -0.98 -20.87 4.22
C TRP A 202 0.37 -20.57 4.86
N ARG A 203 0.52 -19.44 5.56
CA ARG A 203 1.76 -19.08 6.28
C ARG A 203 2.13 -20.16 7.29
N LYS A 204 1.16 -20.65 8.06
CA LYS A 204 1.38 -21.76 9.00
C LYS A 204 1.95 -22.99 8.29
N ARG A 205 1.33 -23.43 7.19
CA ARG A 205 1.81 -24.58 6.40
C ARG A 205 3.19 -24.33 5.78
N ALA A 206 3.45 -23.10 5.33
CA ALA A 206 4.73 -22.72 4.75
C ALA A 206 5.85 -22.81 5.79
N LEU A 207 5.64 -22.30 7.01
CA LEU A 207 6.60 -22.38 8.10
C LEU A 207 6.84 -23.82 8.57
N ASP A 208 5.79 -24.65 8.62
CA ASP A 208 5.92 -26.08 8.91
C ASP A 208 6.84 -26.77 7.88
N LYS A 209 6.64 -26.48 6.58
CA LYS A 209 7.49 -27.01 5.49
C LYS A 209 8.92 -26.48 5.55
N VAL A 210 9.08 -25.19 5.79
CA VAL A 210 10.40 -24.57 5.94
C VAL A 210 11.17 -25.20 7.10
N LYS A 211 10.51 -25.52 8.22
CA LYS A 211 11.14 -26.19 9.36
C LYS A 211 11.61 -27.60 9.01
N GLU A 212 10.82 -28.35 8.23
CA GLU A 212 11.22 -29.67 7.72
C GLU A 212 12.45 -29.60 6.79
N THR A 213 12.49 -28.62 5.88
CA THR A 213 13.53 -28.53 4.85
C THR A 213 14.80 -27.84 5.33
N LEU A 214 14.68 -26.88 6.26
CA LEU A 214 15.79 -26.25 6.98
C LEU A 214 16.39 -27.16 8.08
N SER A 215 16.03 -28.43 8.20
CA SER A 215 16.68 -29.32 9.19
C SER A 215 17.86 -30.10 8.59
N ASN A 216 18.23 -29.88 7.32
CA ASN A 216 19.04 -30.79 6.49
C ASN A 216 20.28 -30.18 5.76
N GLY A 217 20.95 -29.14 6.25
CA GLY A 217 22.07 -28.51 5.52
C GLY A 217 23.14 -27.76 6.34
N ASP A 218 24.41 -28.12 6.15
CA ASP A 218 25.58 -27.44 6.72
C ASP A 218 26.01 -26.24 5.85
N ALA A 219 26.01 -25.03 6.42
CA ALA A 219 26.74 -23.89 5.87
C ALA A 219 27.00 -22.80 6.94
N GLU A 220 28.22 -22.26 6.97
CA GLU A 220 28.61 -21.09 7.76
C GLU A 220 28.20 -19.77 7.07
N VAL A 221 27.63 -18.81 7.80
CA VAL A 221 27.52 -17.42 7.34
C VAL A 221 27.82 -16.43 8.46
N VAL A 222 28.65 -15.45 8.11
CA VAL A 222 29.04 -14.24 8.86
C VAL A 222 27.84 -13.29 9.01
N GLN A 223 27.55 -12.86 10.24
CA GLN A 223 26.52 -11.87 10.54
C GLN A 223 26.97 -10.46 10.13
N LEU A 224 26.10 -9.74 9.40
CA LEU A 224 26.17 -8.28 9.29
C LEU A 224 25.11 -7.70 10.22
N PRO A 225 25.43 -6.68 11.04
CA PRO A 225 24.47 -6.05 11.92
C PRO A 225 23.51 -5.19 11.10
N VAL A 226 22.22 -5.53 11.15
CA VAL A 226 21.13 -4.67 10.69
C VAL A 226 20.71 -3.82 11.88
N GLY A 227 20.89 -2.50 11.77
CA GLY A 227 20.35 -1.56 12.73
C GLY A 227 18.83 -1.55 12.64
N ASN A 228 18.14 -2.09 13.64
CA ASN A 228 16.72 -1.83 13.81
C ASN A 228 16.57 -0.39 14.34
N ALA A 229 16.13 0.52 13.47
CA ALA A 229 15.40 1.67 13.94
C ALA A 229 14.04 1.16 14.45
N ALA A 230 13.76 1.32 15.73
CA ALA A 230 12.46 0.98 16.29
C ALA A 230 11.42 1.95 15.72
N HIS A 231 10.68 1.52 14.70
CA HIS A 231 9.39 2.11 14.40
C HIS A 231 8.43 1.70 15.51
N VAL A 232 7.87 2.68 16.22
CA VAL A 232 6.73 2.45 17.10
C VAL A 232 5.53 2.24 16.17
N GLU A 233 5.17 0.98 15.91
CA GLU A 233 3.90 0.66 15.24
C GLU A 233 2.76 1.27 16.07
N SER A 234 1.88 2.05 15.42
CA SER A 234 0.65 2.53 16.04
C SER A 234 -0.14 1.33 16.58
N GLN A 235 -0.75 1.49 17.77
CA GLN A 235 -1.69 0.49 18.28
C GLN A 235 -2.90 0.30 17.35
N TRP A 236 -3.16 1.28 16.50
CA TRP A 236 -4.23 1.29 15.52
C TRP A 236 -3.74 0.79 14.18
N ASN A 237 -4.44 -0.19 13.62
CA ASN A 237 -4.13 -0.80 12.33
C ASN A 237 -5.42 -1.32 11.69
N LYS A 238 -5.31 -1.94 10.51
CA LYS A 238 -6.46 -2.49 9.79
C LYS A 238 -7.35 -3.39 10.67
N GLN A 239 -6.75 -4.21 11.55
CA GLN A 239 -7.48 -5.16 12.41
C GLN A 239 -7.99 -4.52 13.71
N ASN A 240 -7.36 -3.46 14.17
CA ASN A 240 -7.74 -2.68 15.34
C ASN A 240 -7.86 -1.20 14.93
N PRO A 241 -8.91 -0.78 14.21
CA PRO A 241 -9.07 0.60 13.77
C PRO A 241 -9.42 1.50 14.97
N TYR A 242 -9.04 2.78 14.86
CA TYR A 242 -9.48 3.82 15.77
C TYR A 242 -10.92 4.22 15.44
N THR A 243 -11.77 4.40 16.46
CA THR A 243 -13.10 4.99 16.27
C THR A 243 -12.97 6.52 16.39
N ALA A 244 -13.05 7.20 15.26
CA ALA A 244 -12.99 8.65 15.13
C ALA A 244 -14.39 9.25 14.96
N SER A 245 -14.51 10.57 15.04
CA SER A 245 -15.75 11.30 14.76
C SER A 245 -15.67 12.02 13.41
N LEU A 246 -16.75 11.97 12.62
CA LEU A 246 -16.89 12.78 11.42
C LEU A 246 -17.14 14.23 11.82
N LEU A 247 -16.26 15.15 11.42
CA LEU A 247 -16.40 16.58 11.71
C LEU A 247 -17.21 17.29 10.63
N THR A 248 -16.84 17.06 9.37
CA THR A 248 -17.42 17.77 8.22
C THR A 248 -17.61 16.81 7.06
N SER A 249 -18.76 16.89 6.37
CA SER A 249 -18.96 16.32 5.03
C SER A 249 -19.52 17.38 4.08
N GLN A 250 -18.63 18.15 3.45
CA GLN A 250 -19.01 19.26 2.59
C GLN A 250 -18.92 18.90 1.10
N LYS A 251 -20.00 19.08 0.35
CA LYS A 251 -19.94 19.04 -1.13
C LYS A 251 -19.12 20.22 -1.66
N ILE A 252 -18.07 19.91 -2.43
CA ILE A 252 -17.13 20.89 -3.02
C ILE A 252 -17.25 21.02 -4.53
N THR A 253 -18.18 20.28 -5.16
CA THR A 253 -18.65 20.56 -6.52
C THR A 253 -19.84 21.52 -6.51
N GLY A 254 -20.03 22.22 -7.63
CA GLY A 254 -21.17 23.09 -7.87
C GLY A 254 -22.49 22.32 -7.85
N ARG A 255 -23.59 23.04 -7.60
CA ARG A 255 -24.94 22.47 -7.43
C ARG A 255 -25.41 21.70 -8.66
N GLU A 256 -25.02 22.15 -9.84
CA GLU A 256 -25.40 21.56 -11.13
C GLU A 256 -24.33 20.61 -11.67
N SER A 257 -23.29 20.29 -10.87
CA SER A 257 -22.31 19.29 -11.26
C SER A 257 -22.98 17.92 -11.39
N GLY A 258 -22.66 17.22 -12.48
CA GLY A 258 -22.98 15.80 -12.62
C GLY A 258 -22.05 14.87 -11.82
N LYS A 259 -21.34 15.41 -10.82
CA LYS A 259 -20.54 14.68 -9.83
C LYS A 259 -20.86 15.24 -8.45
N ASP A 260 -20.84 14.36 -7.45
CA ASP A 260 -20.77 14.76 -6.05
C ASP A 260 -19.36 14.44 -5.55
N VAL A 261 -18.57 15.47 -5.28
CA VAL A 261 -17.26 15.30 -4.62
C VAL A 261 -17.33 16.05 -3.31
N ARG A 262 -16.89 15.39 -2.24
CA ARG A 262 -16.96 15.91 -0.89
C ARG A 262 -15.59 16.08 -0.26
N HIS A 263 -15.44 17.18 0.46
CA HIS A 263 -14.42 17.37 1.46
C HIS A 263 -14.91 16.72 2.75
N ILE A 264 -14.15 15.79 3.29
CA ILE A 264 -14.47 15.07 4.52
C ILE A 264 -13.39 15.39 5.54
N GLU A 265 -13.77 15.75 6.76
CA GLU A 265 -12.87 16.01 7.89
C GLU A 265 -13.20 15.03 9.01
N ILE A 266 -12.19 14.35 9.56
CA ILE A 266 -12.34 13.34 10.60
C ILE A 266 -11.40 13.68 11.76
N ASP A 267 -11.94 13.64 12.96
CA ASP A 267 -11.24 13.94 14.21
C ASP A 267 -10.38 12.75 14.67
N LEU A 268 -9.08 12.99 14.88
CA LEU A 268 -8.12 12.05 15.43
C LEU A 268 -7.65 12.43 16.84
N GLU A 269 -8.27 13.43 17.49
CA GLU A 269 -7.93 13.87 18.87
C GLU A 269 -7.86 12.66 19.81
N GLY A 270 -6.80 12.61 20.61
CA GLY A 270 -6.57 11.55 21.60
C GLY A 270 -6.19 10.17 21.04
N SER A 271 -6.17 9.99 19.70
CA SER A 271 -5.80 8.71 19.08
C SER A 271 -4.31 8.44 19.12
N GLY A 272 -3.48 9.49 19.08
CA GLY A 272 -2.03 9.40 18.87
C GLY A 272 -1.64 8.96 17.44
N LEU A 273 -2.58 8.94 16.49
CA LEU A 273 -2.30 8.64 15.10
C LEU A 273 -1.47 9.75 14.46
N THR A 274 -0.43 9.34 13.73
CA THR A 274 0.42 10.25 12.96
C THR A 274 0.39 9.84 11.49
N TYR A 275 0.38 10.79 10.58
CA TYR A 275 0.46 10.54 9.15
C TYR A 275 1.30 11.60 8.44
N GLN A 276 1.78 11.26 7.25
CA GLN A 276 2.51 12.18 6.39
C GLN A 276 1.77 12.38 5.07
N PRO A 277 1.96 13.53 4.39
CA PRO A 277 1.43 13.71 3.05
C PRO A 277 1.75 12.53 2.12
N GLY A 278 0.75 12.09 1.37
CA GLY A 278 0.82 10.91 0.51
C GLY A 278 0.55 9.56 1.21
N ASP A 279 0.33 9.53 2.52
CA ASP A 279 -0.31 8.38 3.19
C ASP A 279 -1.79 8.27 2.81
N ALA A 280 -2.38 7.11 3.08
CA ALA A 280 -3.81 6.86 2.90
C ALA A 280 -4.52 6.62 4.23
N LEU A 281 -5.78 7.04 4.32
CA LEU A 281 -6.67 6.69 5.42
C LEU A 281 -7.51 5.48 5.00
N GLY A 282 -7.42 4.39 5.76
CA GLY A 282 -8.32 3.26 5.61
C GLY A 282 -9.59 3.49 6.41
N VAL A 283 -10.74 3.48 5.72
CA VAL A 283 -12.07 3.67 6.30
C VAL A 283 -12.83 2.34 6.29
N TRP A 284 -13.18 1.85 7.47
CA TRP A 284 -14.15 0.78 7.64
C TRP A 284 -15.55 1.38 7.58
N TYR A 285 -16.30 0.98 6.56
CA TYR A 285 -17.64 1.50 6.28
C TYR A 285 -18.72 0.52 6.70
N GLU A 286 -19.95 1.02 6.84
CA GLU A 286 -21.14 0.20 7.07
C GLU A 286 -22.08 0.30 5.87
N ASN A 287 -22.70 -0.83 5.52
CA ASN A 287 -23.69 -0.86 4.45
C ASN A 287 -25.01 -0.22 4.91
N SER A 288 -25.71 0.42 3.98
CA SER A 288 -27.06 0.95 4.19
C SER A 288 -28.01 -0.15 4.68
N SER A 289 -28.74 0.14 5.76
CA SER A 289 -29.75 -0.77 6.32
C SER A 289 -30.89 -1.03 5.33
N GLU A 290 -31.21 -0.06 4.47
CA GLU A 290 -32.20 -0.20 3.40
C GLU A 290 -31.77 -1.23 2.35
N LEU A 291 -30.49 -1.20 1.93
CA LEU A 291 -29.95 -2.20 1.00
C LEU A 291 -29.92 -3.59 1.63
N VAL A 292 -29.53 -3.68 2.90
CA VAL A 292 -29.54 -4.94 3.66
C VAL A 292 -30.96 -5.52 3.71
N ALA A 293 -31.96 -4.70 4.05
CA ALA A 293 -33.36 -5.13 4.08
C ALA A 293 -33.83 -5.64 2.72
N ALA A 294 -33.49 -4.95 1.62
CA ALA A 294 -33.84 -5.38 0.27
C ALA A 294 -33.21 -6.72 -0.12
N ILE A 295 -31.96 -6.96 0.29
CA ILE A 295 -31.26 -8.25 0.06
C ILE A 295 -31.94 -9.37 0.86
N LEU A 296 -32.21 -9.15 2.14
CA LEU A 296 -32.86 -10.14 3.00
C LEU A 296 -34.25 -10.51 2.47
N GLU A 297 -35.05 -9.53 2.05
CA GLU A 297 -36.35 -9.77 1.43
C GLU A 297 -36.22 -10.62 0.16
N GLN A 298 -35.25 -10.30 -0.70
CA GLN A 298 -35.03 -10.99 -1.96
C GLN A 298 -34.72 -12.49 -1.77
N VAL A 299 -34.01 -12.84 -0.70
CA VAL A 299 -33.66 -14.24 -0.37
C VAL A 299 -34.60 -14.89 0.64
N GLY A 300 -35.61 -14.16 1.12
CA GLY A 300 -36.64 -14.65 2.03
C GLY A 300 -36.20 -14.82 3.48
N LEU A 301 -35.26 -14.00 3.94
CA LEU A 301 -34.81 -13.91 5.33
C LEU A 301 -35.47 -12.72 6.05
N SER A 302 -35.64 -12.85 7.37
CA SER A 302 -36.29 -11.84 8.22
C SER A 302 -35.32 -10.83 8.83
N GLY A 303 -34.02 -11.15 8.90
CA GLY A 303 -32.97 -10.31 9.46
C GLY A 303 -32.57 -10.68 10.89
N ILE A 304 -33.41 -11.44 11.61
CA ILE A 304 -33.17 -11.85 13.00
C ILE A 304 -32.49 -13.22 13.12
N GLU A 305 -32.31 -13.93 12.01
CA GLU A 305 -31.61 -15.21 11.99
C GLU A 305 -30.17 -15.02 12.50
N SER A 306 -29.72 -15.94 13.36
CA SER A 306 -28.37 -15.90 13.93
C SER A 306 -27.39 -16.61 13.00
N ILE A 307 -26.19 -16.02 12.85
CA ILE A 307 -25.03 -16.66 12.23
C ILE A 307 -23.86 -16.63 13.20
N ASP A 308 -23.00 -17.65 13.13
CA ASP A 308 -21.75 -17.68 13.87
C ASP A 308 -20.61 -17.21 12.96
N LEU A 309 -20.01 -16.08 13.30
CA LEU A 309 -18.97 -15.43 12.50
C LEU A 309 -17.79 -15.08 13.40
N ASP A 310 -16.61 -15.62 13.08
CA ASP A 310 -15.37 -15.37 13.83
C ASP A 310 -15.45 -15.70 15.34
N GLY A 311 -16.39 -16.57 15.74
CA GLY A 311 -16.63 -16.95 17.14
C GLY A 311 -17.72 -16.11 17.84
N ASP A 312 -18.26 -15.09 17.18
CA ASP A 312 -19.36 -14.27 17.66
C ASP A 312 -20.69 -14.70 17.01
N SER A 313 -21.77 -14.71 17.78
CA SER A 313 -23.12 -14.95 17.25
C SER A 313 -23.81 -13.62 16.99
N LEU A 314 -24.15 -13.35 15.73
CA LEU A 314 -24.70 -12.07 15.26
C LEU A 314 -25.98 -12.30 14.45
N SER A 315 -26.86 -11.31 14.40
CA SER A 315 -27.98 -11.34 13.45
C SER A 315 -27.45 -11.21 12.02
N ILE A 316 -28.10 -11.87 11.06
CA ILE A 316 -27.75 -11.75 9.65
C ILE A 316 -27.83 -10.30 9.17
N HIS A 317 -28.77 -9.51 9.71
CA HIS A 317 -28.83 -8.08 9.42
C HIS A 317 -27.54 -7.35 9.84
N SER A 318 -27.13 -7.47 11.11
CA SER A 318 -25.91 -6.83 11.62
C SER A 318 -24.65 -7.31 10.91
N ALA A 319 -24.61 -8.59 10.52
CA ALA A 319 -23.51 -9.14 9.74
C ALA A 319 -23.44 -8.54 8.33
N LEU A 320 -24.56 -8.40 7.63
CA LEU A 320 -24.58 -7.77 6.31
C LEU A 320 -24.28 -6.27 6.37
N VAL A 321 -24.65 -5.58 7.45
CA VAL A 321 -24.28 -4.16 7.66
C VAL A 321 -22.77 -4.00 7.78
N ALA A 322 -22.10 -4.81 8.61
CA ALA A 322 -20.74 -4.50 9.04
C ALA A 322 -19.63 -5.47 8.55
N LYS A 323 -19.98 -6.65 8.01
CA LYS A 323 -19.01 -7.75 7.82
C LYS A 323 -18.92 -8.29 6.40
N PHE A 324 -19.89 -8.02 5.52
CA PHE A 324 -19.93 -8.54 4.16
C PHE A 324 -20.06 -7.44 3.10
N GLU A 325 -19.39 -7.65 1.96
CA GLU A 325 -19.51 -6.79 0.78
C GLU A 325 -20.81 -7.09 0.04
N ILE A 326 -21.68 -6.09 -0.07
CA ILE A 326 -22.99 -6.21 -0.73
C ILE A 326 -23.23 -5.15 -1.82
N THR A 327 -22.34 -4.16 -1.95
CA THR A 327 -22.45 -3.06 -2.91
C THR A 327 -21.74 -3.32 -4.23
N SER A 328 -20.94 -4.39 -4.31
CA SER A 328 -20.33 -4.87 -5.56
C SER A 328 -20.46 -6.38 -5.70
N ALA A 329 -20.89 -6.83 -6.88
CA ALA A 329 -20.75 -8.24 -7.25
C ALA A 329 -19.29 -8.56 -7.65
N ASN A 330 -18.99 -9.85 -7.73
CA ASN A 330 -17.74 -10.38 -8.27
C ASN A 330 -18.00 -11.70 -9.01
N PRO A 331 -17.08 -12.15 -9.89
CA PRO A 331 -17.28 -13.37 -10.67
C PRO A 331 -17.57 -14.63 -9.83
N GLN A 332 -16.96 -14.75 -8.64
CA GLN A 332 -17.14 -15.91 -7.77
C GLN A 332 -18.54 -15.93 -7.15
N PHE A 333 -19.02 -14.79 -6.66
CA PHE A 333 -20.38 -14.63 -6.14
C PHE A 333 -21.43 -14.97 -7.21
N VAL A 334 -21.28 -14.41 -8.42
CA VAL A 334 -22.19 -14.70 -9.53
C VAL A 334 -22.19 -16.19 -9.88
N THR A 335 -21.02 -16.82 -9.88
CA THR A 335 -20.87 -18.26 -10.14
C THR A 335 -21.56 -19.11 -9.09
N LYS A 336 -21.27 -18.89 -7.81
CA LYS A 336 -21.88 -19.63 -6.70
C LYS A 336 -23.40 -19.42 -6.66
N TYR A 337 -23.88 -18.21 -6.91
CA TYR A 337 -25.32 -17.95 -6.97
C TYR A 337 -25.99 -18.56 -8.21
N ALA A 338 -25.31 -18.65 -9.35
CA ALA A 338 -25.83 -19.35 -10.53
C ALA A 338 -26.13 -20.82 -10.24
N GLU A 339 -25.26 -21.46 -9.45
CA GLU A 339 -25.43 -22.84 -8.97
C GLU A 339 -26.59 -22.93 -7.97
N ALA A 340 -26.57 -22.13 -6.91
CA ALA A 340 -27.59 -22.15 -5.86
C ALA A 340 -29.00 -21.80 -6.39
N SER A 341 -29.09 -20.84 -7.31
CA SER A 341 -30.37 -20.43 -7.90
C SER A 341 -30.83 -21.33 -9.04
N ALA A 342 -29.96 -22.10 -9.69
CA ALA A 342 -30.21 -22.75 -10.97
C ALA A 342 -30.77 -21.77 -12.04
N SER A 343 -30.25 -20.55 -12.08
CA SER A 343 -30.62 -19.54 -13.09
C SER A 343 -29.96 -19.86 -14.43
N LYS A 344 -30.76 -20.18 -15.46
CA LYS A 344 -30.24 -20.48 -16.81
C LYS A 344 -29.44 -19.31 -17.40
N LYS A 345 -29.85 -18.07 -17.09
CA LYS A 345 -29.17 -16.86 -17.57
C LYS A 345 -27.78 -16.75 -16.95
N LEU A 346 -27.68 -16.88 -15.63
CA LEU A 346 -26.40 -16.83 -14.92
C LEU A 346 -25.51 -18.02 -15.28
N GLN A 347 -26.07 -19.24 -15.40
CA GLN A 347 -25.31 -20.42 -15.83
C GLN A 347 -24.69 -20.25 -17.22
N LYS A 348 -25.39 -19.57 -18.15
CA LYS A 348 -24.83 -19.24 -19.47
C LYS A 348 -23.73 -18.19 -19.37
N LEU A 349 -23.91 -17.20 -18.49
CA LEU A 349 -22.93 -16.14 -18.27
C LEU A 349 -21.61 -16.69 -17.71
N VAL A 350 -21.67 -17.62 -16.75
CA VAL A 350 -20.50 -18.26 -16.11
C VAL A 350 -19.61 -19.01 -17.12
N GLN A 351 -20.15 -19.43 -18.26
CA GLN A 351 -19.38 -20.11 -19.31
C GLN A 351 -18.43 -19.18 -20.08
N ASP A 352 -18.64 -17.86 -19.99
CA ASP A 352 -17.88 -16.84 -20.70
C ASP A 352 -17.22 -15.91 -19.68
N LYS A 353 -15.90 -16.08 -19.48
CA LYS A 353 -15.14 -15.38 -18.43
C LYS A 353 -15.18 -13.86 -18.59
N ASP A 354 -15.12 -13.37 -19.83
CA ASP A 354 -15.05 -11.93 -20.09
C ASP A 354 -16.41 -11.30 -19.84
N LYS A 355 -17.49 -11.93 -20.32
CA LYS A 355 -18.86 -11.47 -20.01
C LYS A 355 -19.20 -11.56 -18.53
N LEU A 356 -18.72 -12.61 -17.84
CA LEU A 356 -18.92 -12.76 -16.40
C LEU A 356 -18.25 -11.60 -15.63
N ARG A 357 -17.02 -11.26 -15.99
CA ARG A 357 -16.29 -10.13 -15.40
C ARG A 357 -16.98 -8.80 -15.68
N GLU A 358 -17.37 -8.57 -16.92
CA GLU A 358 -18.10 -7.35 -17.31
C GLU A 358 -19.43 -7.23 -16.54
N TYR A 359 -20.21 -8.31 -16.45
CA TYR A 359 -21.47 -8.30 -15.71
C TYR A 359 -21.24 -8.07 -14.21
N ALA A 360 -20.29 -8.78 -13.61
CA ALA A 360 -19.99 -8.65 -12.19
C ALA A 360 -19.48 -7.25 -11.82
N GLY A 361 -18.61 -6.66 -12.66
CA GLY A 361 -18.10 -5.30 -12.44
C GLY A 361 -19.13 -4.19 -12.60
N ASN A 362 -20.29 -4.48 -13.20
CA ASN A 362 -21.36 -3.52 -13.45
C ASN A 362 -22.64 -3.80 -12.64
N THR A 363 -22.59 -4.69 -11.64
CA THR A 363 -23.78 -5.06 -10.83
C THR A 363 -23.47 -5.09 -9.34
N GLN A 364 -24.46 -4.78 -8.51
CA GLN A 364 -24.38 -5.04 -7.06
C GLN A 364 -24.91 -6.44 -6.75
N VAL A 365 -24.67 -6.91 -5.51
CA VAL A 365 -25.15 -8.22 -5.04
C VAL A 365 -26.66 -8.35 -5.24
N ILE A 366 -27.43 -7.31 -4.89
CA ILE A 366 -28.89 -7.32 -5.04
C ILE A 366 -29.35 -7.53 -6.48
N ASP A 367 -28.61 -7.01 -7.48
CA ASP A 367 -29.00 -7.11 -8.88
C ASP A 367 -28.86 -8.56 -9.38
N VAL A 368 -27.81 -9.26 -8.95
CA VAL A 368 -27.61 -10.68 -9.24
C VAL A 368 -28.67 -11.53 -8.54
N LEU A 369 -29.00 -11.22 -7.28
CA LEU A 369 -30.05 -11.92 -6.52
C LEU A 369 -31.44 -11.73 -7.16
N LYS A 370 -31.70 -10.57 -7.79
CA LYS A 370 -32.94 -10.26 -8.52
C LYS A 370 -33.09 -11.09 -9.81
N GLU A 371 -32.03 -11.66 -10.38
CA GLU A 371 -32.10 -12.48 -11.61
C GLU A 371 -33.00 -13.72 -11.48
N LYS A 372 -33.10 -14.27 -10.26
CA LYS A 372 -34.00 -15.37 -9.96
C LYS A 372 -34.34 -15.37 -8.48
N LYS A 373 -35.64 -15.40 -8.15
CA LYS A 373 -36.11 -15.52 -6.78
C LYS A 373 -35.72 -16.89 -6.21
N THR A 374 -34.82 -16.89 -5.23
CA THR A 374 -34.28 -18.09 -4.59
C THR A 374 -34.27 -17.89 -3.09
N LYS A 375 -34.83 -18.85 -2.34
CA LYS A 375 -34.75 -18.84 -0.88
C LYS A 375 -33.39 -19.36 -0.45
N LEU A 376 -32.72 -18.66 0.46
CA LEU A 376 -31.46 -19.06 1.06
C LEU A 376 -31.60 -19.07 2.58
N SER A 377 -30.88 -19.96 3.25
CA SER A 377 -30.58 -19.82 4.67
C SER A 377 -29.56 -18.71 4.92
N ALA A 378 -29.43 -18.28 6.17
CA ALA A 378 -28.47 -17.24 6.55
C ALA A 378 -27.02 -17.69 6.26
N ASP A 379 -26.66 -18.94 6.60
CA ASP A 379 -25.34 -19.53 6.30
C ASP A 379 -25.06 -19.63 4.80
N GLU A 380 -26.06 -20.03 4.00
CA GLU A 380 -25.91 -20.07 2.55
C GLU A 380 -25.64 -18.67 1.99
N LEU A 381 -26.42 -17.65 2.41
CA LEU A 381 -26.22 -16.28 1.93
C LEU A 381 -24.80 -15.80 2.23
N VAL A 382 -24.34 -15.90 3.48
CA VAL A 382 -23.00 -15.41 3.84
C VAL A 382 -21.87 -16.21 3.19
N GLY A 383 -22.07 -17.50 2.92
CA GLY A 383 -21.11 -18.33 2.18
C GLY A 383 -20.94 -17.96 0.70
N LEU A 384 -21.91 -17.21 0.14
CA LEU A 384 -21.83 -16.65 -1.21
C LEU A 384 -21.03 -15.34 -1.25
N LEU A 385 -21.10 -14.54 -0.18
CA LEU A 385 -20.56 -13.19 -0.11
C LEU A 385 -19.08 -13.16 0.28
N ARG A 386 -18.38 -12.09 -0.12
CA ARG A 386 -17.02 -11.80 0.34
C ARG A 386 -17.07 -11.00 1.64
N ARG A 387 -16.02 -11.11 2.45
CA ARG A 387 -15.86 -10.23 3.62
C ARG A 387 -15.73 -8.78 3.17
N LEU A 388 -16.29 -7.89 3.98
CA LEU A 388 -16.13 -6.46 3.81
C LEU A 388 -14.65 -6.10 4.01
N THR A 389 -14.14 -5.19 3.17
CA THR A 389 -12.78 -4.66 3.29
C THR A 389 -12.85 -3.14 3.44
N PRO A 390 -11.91 -2.51 4.16
CA PRO A 390 -11.90 -1.06 4.29
C PRO A 390 -11.53 -0.42 2.97
N ARG A 391 -11.98 0.81 2.74
CA ARG A 391 -11.60 1.59 1.56
C ARG A 391 -10.49 2.56 1.92
N LEU A 392 -9.41 2.53 1.14
CA LEU A 392 -8.30 3.46 1.26
C LEU A 392 -8.60 4.75 0.49
N TYR A 393 -8.32 5.89 1.11
CA TYR A 393 -8.42 7.21 0.50
C TYR A 393 -7.10 7.96 0.69
N SER A 394 -6.55 8.54 -0.38
CA SER A 394 -5.36 9.39 -0.28
C SER A 394 -5.67 10.61 0.60
N ILE A 395 -4.83 10.85 1.62
CA ILE A 395 -5.06 11.91 2.59
C ILE A 395 -4.85 13.29 1.94
N ALA A 396 -5.84 14.16 2.12
CA ALA A 396 -5.92 15.49 1.52
C ALA A 396 -5.52 16.64 2.46
N SER A 397 -4.97 16.32 3.64
CA SER A 397 -4.40 17.27 4.59
C SER A 397 -2.93 16.98 4.91
N SER A 398 -2.17 18.00 5.29
CA SER A 398 -0.93 17.83 6.05
C SER A 398 -1.24 17.94 7.53
N GLN A 399 -0.71 17.01 8.33
CA GLN A 399 -0.84 17.05 9.78
C GLN A 399 -0.16 18.28 10.40
N ALA A 400 0.80 18.90 9.70
CA ALA A 400 1.41 20.15 10.14
C ALA A 400 0.47 21.35 10.03
N GLU A 401 -0.58 21.26 9.20
CA GLU A 401 -1.59 22.31 9.01
C GLU A 401 -2.84 22.07 9.86
N VAL A 402 -3.27 20.81 9.99
CA VAL A 402 -4.59 20.46 10.58
C VAL A 402 -4.48 19.70 11.91
N GLU A 403 -3.26 19.53 12.43
CA GLU A 403 -2.96 18.93 13.74
C GLU A 403 -3.59 17.54 13.95
N GLU A 404 -4.70 17.47 14.69
CA GLU A 404 -5.37 16.23 15.05
C GLU A 404 -6.53 15.90 14.11
N GLU A 405 -6.63 16.52 12.93
CA GLU A 405 -7.61 16.17 11.90
C GLU A 405 -6.99 15.37 10.75
N VAL A 406 -7.84 14.64 10.01
CA VAL A 406 -7.48 14.06 8.71
C VAL A 406 -8.56 14.35 7.68
N HIS A 407 -8.14 14.86 6.53
CA HIS A 407 -9.05 15.32 5.49
C HIS A 407 -9.02 14.37 4.30
N LEU A 408 -10.16 14.11 3.68
CA LEU A 408 -10.29 13.33 2.45
C LEU A 408 -10.98 14.15 1.35
N THR A 409 -10.72 13.75 0.09
CA THR A 409 -11.48 14.23 -1.06
C THR A 409 -12.19 13.06 -1.72
N VAL A 410 -13.47 12.88 -1.40
CA VAL A 410 -14.23 11.67 -1.75
C VAL A 410 -15.18 11.96 -2.90
N GLY A 411 -14.98 11.29 -4.03
CA GLY A 411 -15.96 11.25 -5.11
C GLY A 411 -17.03 10.22 -4.82
N LEU A 412 -18.30 10.63 -4.75
CA LEU A 412 -19.43 9.73 -4.58
C LEU A 412 -19.57 8.83 -5.80
N VAL A 413 -19.51 7.52 -5.58
CA VAL A 413 -19.95 6.54 -6.58
C VAL A 413 -21.46 6.45 -6.48
N GLU A 414 -22.14 6.99 -7.50
CA GLU A 414 -23.59 7.00 -7.64
C GLU A 414 -24.00 6.66 -9.08
N TYR A 415 -25.04 5.85 -9.22
CA TYR A 415 -25.70 5.61 -10.51
C TYR A 415 -27.14 5.15 -10.30
N ASN A 416 -27.96 5.27 -11.35
CA ASN A 416 -29.34 4.78 -11.32
C ASN A 416 -29.41 3.39 -11.95
N GLN A 417 -30.04 2.45 -11.26
CA GLN A 417 -30.39 1.13 -11.76
C GLN A 417 -31.91 1.04 -11.88
N GLY A 418 -32.44 1.39 -13.07
CA GLY A 418 -33.86 1.63 -13.25
C GLY A 418 -34.29 2.91 -12.53
N GLU A 419 -35.24 2.80 -11.60
CA GLU A 419 -35.70 3.93 -10.77
C GLU A 419 -34.99 4.02 -9.41
N GLU A 420 -34.16 3.03 -9.06
CA GLU A 420 -33.42 2.98 -7.79
C GLU A 420 -32.05 3.67 -7.94
N SER A 421 -31.74 4.62 -7.06
CA SER A 421 -30.38 5.15 -6.93
C SER A 421 -29.50 4.17 -6.16
N ARG A 422 -28.29 3.94 -6.68
CA ARG A 422 -27.28 3.05 -6.12
C ARG A 422 -26.06 3.86 -5.71
N PHE A 423 -25.46 3.46 -4.60
CA PHE A 423 -24.24 4.05 -4.09
C PHE A 423 -23.15 2.99 -3.92
N GLY A 424 -21.90 3.39 -4.09
CA GLY A 424 -20.76 2.58 -3.64
C GLY A 424 -20.69 2.55 -2.12
N GLY A 425 -20.27 1.42 -1.53
CA GLY A 425 -20.27 1.21 -0.08
C GLY A 425 -19.62 2.33 0.72
N ALA A 426 -18.31 2.48 0.64
CA ALA A 426 -17.59 3.48 1.43
C ALA A 426 -17.92 4.94 1.05
N SER A 427 -18.07 5.26 -0.24
CA SER A 427 -18.38 6.63 -0.67
C SER A 427 -19.80 7.05 -0.30
N GLY A 428 -20.76 6.12 -0.39
CA GLY A 428 -22.13 6.34 0.06
C GLY A 428 -22.19 6.48 1.58
N PHE A 429 -21.44 5.64 2.29
CA PHE A 429 -21.32 5.70 3.74
C PHE A 429 -20.86 7.09 4.21
N LEU A 430 -19.72 7.57 3.69
CA LEU A 430 -19.15 8.88 4.05
C LEU A 430 -19.99 10.08 3.59
N ALA A 431 -20.74 9.96 2.50
CA ALA A 431 -21.48 11.09 1.92
C ALA A 431 -22.95 11.17 2.35
N HIS A 432 -23.58 10.05 2.68
CA HIS A 432 -25.04 9.97 2.88
C HIS A 432 -25.46 9.24 4.16
N ASN A 433 -24.68 8.28 4.67
CA ASN A 433 -25.10 7.49 5.83
C ASN A 433 -24.53 7.99 7.16
N LEU A 434 -23.53 8.86 7.13
CA LEU A 434 -22.99 9.53 8.31
C LEU A 434 -23.45 10.99 8.39
N GLU A 435 -23.85 11.41 9.58
CA GLU A 435 -24.03 12.81 9.95
C GLU A 435 -22.81 13.33 10.70
N GLU A 436 -22.63 14.66 10.75
CA GLU A 436 -21.55 15.28 11.54
C GLU A 436 -21.73 14.91 13.03
N GLY A 437 -20.66 14.42 13.65
CA GLY A 437 -20.64 13.87 15.00
C GLY A 437 -20.73 12.33 15.08
N ASP A 438 -21.12 11.65 13.99
CA ASP A 438 -21.18 10.19 13.97
C ASP A 438 -19.79 9.54 13.98
N GLU A 439 -19.74 8.29 14.41
CA GLU A 439 -18.51 7.50 14.53
C GLU A 439 -18.08 6.88 13.19
N VAL A 440 -16.79 6.94 12.89
CA VAL A 440 -16.15 6.30 11.73
C VAL A 440 -14.88 5.58 12.16
N LYS A 441 -14.75 4.31 11.74
CA LYS A 441 -13.57 3.48 12.06
C LYS A 441 -12.46 3.70 11.04
N VAL A 442 -11.31 4.16 11.49
CA VAL A 442 -10.20 4.56 10.63
C VAL A 442 -8.85 4.00 11.07
N PHE A 443 -7.91 3.89 10.13
CA PHE A 443 -6.49 3.62 10.41
C PHE A 443 -5.62 4.27 9.34
N ILE A 444 -4.36 4.55 9.67
CA ILE A 444 -3.38 5.08 8.71
C ILE A 444 -2.69 3.92 7.99
N GLU A 445 -2.71 3.97 6.66
CA GLU A 445 -1.91 3.11 5.80
C GLU A 445 -0.73 3.94 5.26
N HIS A 446 0.47 3.67 5.79
CA HIS A 446 1.66 4.42 5.44
C HIS A 446 2.17 4.03 4.05
N ASN A 447 2.39 5.04 3.19
CA ASN A 447 2.89 4.85 1.84
C ASN A 447 4.31 5.40 1.69
N ASN A 448 5.30 4.51 1.63
CA ASN A 448 6.70 4.87 1.43
C ASN A 448 7.07 5.22 -0.02
N ASN A 449 6.16 5.01 -0.96
CA ASN A 449 6.39 5.15 -2.40
C ASN A 449 5.71 6.39 -3.00
N PHE A 450 4.98 7.16 -2.18
CA PHE A 450 4.35 8.41 -2.57
C PHE A 450 4.60 9.49 -1.50
N LYS A 451 5.76 10.14 -1.57
CA LYS A 451 6.26 11.08 -0.55
C LYS A 451 6.98 12.25 -1.20
N LEU A 452 6.82 13.43 -0.59
CA LEU A 452 7.59 14.63 -0.91
C LEU A 452 9.10 14.39 -0.81
N PRO A 453 9.93 15.13 -1.57
CA PRO A 453 11.39 15.05 -1.44
C PRO A 453 11.81 15.49 -0.04
N GLN A 454 12.89 14.90 0.48
CA GLN A 454 13.46 15.33 1.77
C GLN A 454 14.05 16.73 1.70
N ASP A 455 14.65 17.10 0.56
CA ASP A 455 15.19 18.43 0.31
C ASP A 455 14.10 19.39 -0.13
N ASP A 456 13.82 20.38 0.70
CA ASP A 456 12.78 21.39 0.50
C ASP A 456 13.03 22.29 -0.72
N ASN A 457 14.27 22.38 -1.21
CA ASN A 457 14.64 23.13 -2.41
C ASN A 457 14.31 22.40 -3.72
N THR A 458 13.89 21.14 -3.64
CA THR A 458 13.60 20.33 -4.82
C THR A 458 12.25 20.73 -5.43
N ASP A 459 12.26 21.07 -6.71
CA ASP A 459 11.05 21.37 -7.49
C ASP A 459 10.14 20.14 -7.63
N VAL A 460 8.82 20.35 -7.66
CA VAL A 460 7.83 19.27 -7.80
C VAL A 460 6.77 19.61 -8.86
N ILE A 461 6.45 18.62 -9.69
CA ILE A 461 5.34 18.61 -10.64
C ILE A 461 4.29 17.63 -10.15
N MET A 462 3.08 18.11 -9.94
CA MET A 462 1.94 17.37 -9.42
C MET A 462 0.86 17.29 -10.49
N ILE A 463 0.37 16.09 -10.81
CA ILE A 463 -0.59 15.86 -11.89
C ILE A 463 -1.76 15.06 -11.31
N GLY A 464 -2.89 15.72 -11.07
CA GLY A 464 -4.01 15.14 -10.33
C GLY A 464 -5.37 15.66 -10.77
N PRO A 465 -5.96 15.12 -11.85
CA PRO A 465 -7.31 15.47 -12.25
C PRO A 465 -8.37 14.84 -11.32
N GLY A 466 -9.49 15.54 -11.14
CA GLY A 466 -10.61 15.13 -10.28
C GLY A 466 -10.16 14.88 -8.83
N THR A 467 -10.57 13.75 -8.26
CA THR A 467 -10.19 13.36 -6.88
C THR A 467 -8.70 13.06 -6.72
N GLY A 468 -7.95 12.89 -7.82
CA GLY A 468 -6.49 12.77 -7.79
C GLY A 468 -5.78 14.03 -7.27
N ILE A 469 -6.52 15.12 -7.04
CA ILE A 469 -6.01 16.33 -6.39
C ILE A 469 -5.75 16.14 -4.89
N ALA A 470 -6.35 15.12 -4.27
CA ALA A 470 -6.33 14.89 -2.82
C ALA A 470 -4.91 14.98 -2.22
N PRO A 471 -3.94 14.12 -2.60
CA PRO A 471 -2.61 14.18 -2.00
C PRO A 471 -1.84 15.47 -2.36
N PHE A 472 -2.21 16.18 -3.42
CA PHE A 472 -1.54 17.43 -3.77
C PHE A 472 -1.98 18.61 -2.91
N ARG A 473 -3.18 18.53 -2.33
CA ARG A 473 -3.59 19.46 -1.26
C ARG A 473 -2.71 19.27 -0.03
N SER A 474 -2.50 18.03 0.42
CA SER A 474 -1.62 17.74 1.55
C SER A 474 -0.16 18.11 1.26
N PHE A 475 0.33 17.89 0.04
CA PHE A 475 1.69 18.27 -0.35
C PHE A 475 1.92 19.78 -0.26
N ILE A 476 0.97 20.58 -0.76
CA ILE A 476 1.11 22.04 -0.73
C ILE A 476 0.99 22.59 0.69
N GLN A 477 0.08 22.06 1.52
CA GLN A 477 0.00 22.42 2.93
C GLN A 477 1.32 22.12 3.67
N GLU A 478 1.89 20.93 3.46
CA GLU A 478 3.17 20.56 4.07
C GLU A 478 4.31 21.48 3.62
N ARG A 479 4.37 21.80 2.33
CA ARG A 479 5.42 22.66 1.78
C ARG A 479 5.27 24.10 2.26
N GLU A 480 4.04 24.59 2.47
CA GLU A 480 3.81 25.88 3.14
C GLU A 480 4.29 25.82 4.61
N ALA A 481 3.89 24.79 5.36
CA ALA A 481 4.26 24.63 6.77
C ALA A 481 5.77 24.47 7.01
N ARG A 482 6.50 23.90 6.04
CA ARG A 482 7.96 23.73 6.08
C ARG A 482 8.75 24.91 5.50
N ASP A 483 8.07 25.98 5.04
CA ASP A 483 8.69 27.10 4.32
C ASP A 483 9.55 26.62 3.13
N ALA A 484 9.08 25.62 2.38
CA ALA A 484 9.88 24.97 1.35
C ALA A 484 10.09 25.87 0.12
N GLU A 485 11.35 26.13 -0.26
CA GLU A 485 11.72 27.07 -1.34
C GLU A 485 11.61 26.48 -2.76
N GLY A 486 11.63 25.14 -2.89
CA GLY A 486 11.50 24.47 -4.18
C GLY A 486 10.15 24.74 -4.83
N LYS A 487 10.12 24.86 -6.15
CA LYS A 487 8.94 25.30 -6.88
C LYS A 487 7.90 24.21 -6.99
N ASN A 488 6.64 24.61 -6.94
CA ASN A 488 5.47 23.76 -7.05
C ASN A 488 4.69 24.05 -8.33
N TRP A 489 4.40 23.01 -9.12
CA TRP A 489 3.57 23.10 -10.31
C TRP A 489 2.45 22.06 -10.26
N LEU A 490 1.20 22.50 -10.27
CA LEU A 490 0.03 21.64 -10.33
C LEU A 490 -0.62 21.63 -11.72
N PHE A 491 -0.81 20.44 -12.27
CA PHE A 491 -1.71 20.17 -13.40
C PHE A 491 -3.01 19.56 -12.85
N PHE A 492 -4.10 20.31 -12.95
CA PHE A 492 -5.42 19.88 -12.52
C PHE A 492 -6.36 19.75 -13.72
N GLY A 493 -7.35 18.87 -13.64
CA GLY A 493 -8.40 18.82 -14.64
C GLY A 493 -9.70 18.21 -14.13
N ASP A 494 -10.82 18.69 -14.66
CA ASP A 494 -12.14 18.12 -14.41
C ASP A 494 -13.09 18.39 -15.60
N ARG A 495 -14.40 18.30 -15.39
CA ARG A 495 -15.42 18.45 -16.42
C ARG A 495 -15.58 19.92 -16.81
N THR A 496 -15.90 20.79 -15.86
CA THR A 496 -16.15 22.22 -16.11
C THR A 496 -15.51 23.12 -15.07
N PHE A 497 -15.10 24.32 -15.47
CA PHE A 497 -14.52 25.31 -14.56
C PHE A 497 -15.50 25.74 -13.46
N THR A 498 -16.77 25.92 -13.81
CA THR A 498 -17.75 26.52 -12.89
C THR A 498 -18.38 25.52 -11.90
N GLN A 499 -18.37 24.22 -12.22
CA GLN A 499 -19.00 23.20 -11.37
C GLN A 499 -17.99 22.25 -10.71
N ASP A 500 -16.80 22.07 -11.29
CA ASP A 500 -15.95 20.93 -10.91
C ASP A 500 -14.53 21.34 -10.49
N PHE A 501 -14.26 22.64 -10.33
CA PHE A 501 -12.94 23.12 -9.89
C PHE A 501 -12.77 22.97 -8.37
N LEU A 502 -12.34 21.79 -7.96
CA LEU A 502 -12.12 21.43 -6.55
C LEU A 502 -11.09 22.35 -5.88
N TYR A 503 -11.42 22.85 -4.68
CA TYR A 503 -10.58 23.73 -3.86
C TYR A 503 -10.07 25.00 -4.57
N GLN A 504 -10.84 25.52 -5.54
CA GLN A 504 -10.45 26.68 -6.36
C GLN A 504 -9.87 27.86 -5.56
N VAL A 505 -10.53 28.22 -4.45
CA VAL A 505 -10.13 29.37 -3.62
C VAL A 505 -8.79 29.12 -2.94
N GLU A 506 -8.53 27.89 -2.47
CA GLU A 506 -7.26 27.52 -1.86
C GLU A 506 -6.12 27.61 -2.87
N TRP A 507 -6.29 27.08 -4.08
CA TRP A 507 -5.26 27.16 -5.13
C TRP A 507 -4.94 28.61 -5.53
N GLN A 508 -5.95 29.47 -5.60
CA GLN A 508 -5.74 30.90 -5.85
C GLN A 508 -4.96 31.57 -4.71
N LYS A 509 -5.21 31.18 -3.45
CA LYS A 509 -4.44 31.65 -2.29
C LYS A 509 -2.97 31.23 -2.42
N TYR A 510 -2.69 29.95 -2.72
CA TYR A 510 -1.31 29.46 -2.84
C TYR A 510 -0.55 30.09 -4.03
N LEU A 511 -1.24 30.34 -5.16
CA LEU A 511 -0.65 31.09 -6.29
C LEU A 511 -0.26 32.51 -5.88
N LYS A 512 -1.10 33.15 -5.07
CA LYS A 512 -0.88 34.53 -4.62
C LYS A 512 0.22 34.63 -3.56
N SER A 513 0.31 33.65 -2.66
CA SER A 513 1.38 33.59 -1.65
C SER A 513 2.73 33.20 -2.27
N GLY A 514 2.71 32.51 -3.42
CA GLY A 514 3.89 32.03 -4.11
C GLY A 514 4.32 30.62 -3.71
N VAL A 515 3.59 29.98 -2.79
CA VAL A 515 3.76 28.55 -2.45
C VAL A 515 3.48 27.71 -3.69
N LEU A 516 2.38 27.97 -4.41
CA LEU A 516 2.15 27.36 -5.72
C LEU A 516 2.71 28.29 -6.79
N ASN A 517 3.72 27.85 -7.55
CA ASN A 517 4.33 28.71 -8.57
C ASN A 517 3.57 28.66 -9.90
N LYS A 518 2.92 27.54 -10.18
CA LYS A 518 2.15 27.33 -11.40
C LYS A 518 0.95 26.43 -11.20
N LEU A 519 -0.14 26.77 -11.90
CA LEU A 519 -1.36 25.99 -11.96
C LEU A 519 -1.85 25.97 -13.41
N ASP A 520 -1.87 24.79 -14.00
CA ASP A 520 -2.41 24.57 -15.34
C ASP A 520 -3.65 23.68 -15.26
N VAL A 521 -4.76 24.18 -15.81
CA VAL A 521 -6.08 23.57 -15.67
C VAL A 521 -6.64 23.05 -16.99
N ALA A 522 -7.26 21.88 -16.96
CA ALA A 522 -7.88 21.23 -18.11
C ALA A 522 -9.36 20.91 -17.83
N PHE A 523 -10.27 21.64 -18.50
CA PHE A 523 -11.70 21.39 -18.41
C PHE A 523 -12.20 20.70 -19.67
N SER A 524 -12.63 19.45 -19.52
CA SER A 524 -12.96 18.58 -20.65
C SER A 524 -14.29 18.89 -21.33
N ARG A 525 -15.13 19.77 -20.76
CA ARG A 525 -16.50 20.06 -21.25
C ARG A 525 -16.82 21.55 -21.42
N ASP A 526 -15.87 22.45 -21.20
CA ASP A 526 -16.09 23.90 -21.36
C ASP A 526 -16.02 24.35 -22.84
N GLN A 527 -15.53 23.48 -23.72
CA GLN A 527 -15.41 23.72 -25.15
C GLN A 527 -15.71 22.46 -25.96
N ALA A 528 -15.80 22.60 -27.30
CA ALA A 528 -16.15 21.50 -28.19
C ALA A 528 -15.12 20.35 -28.18
N ASP A 529 -13.83 20.71 -28.20
CA ASP A 529 -12.73 19.75 -28.12
C ASP A 529 -12.39 19.44 -26.67
N LYS A 530 -12.27 18.16 -26.33
CA LYS A 530 -11.92 17.76 -24.96
C LYS A 530 -10.45 18.08 -24.69
N VAL A 531 -10.20 18.81 -23.61
CA VAL A 531 -8.86 19.11 -23.11
C VAL A 531 -8.64 18.40 -21.79
N TYR A 532 -7.53 17.69 -21.68
CA TYR A 532 -7.11 16.94 -20.51
C TYR A 532 -5.72 17.37 -20.03
N VAL A 533 -5.28 16.83 -18.90
CA VAL A 533 -4.00 17.21 -18.29
C VAL A 533 -2.79 16.86 -19.18
N GLN A 534 -2.84 15.75 -19.92
CA GLN A 534 -1.80 15.40 -20.89
C GLN A 534 -1.66 16.43 -22.00
N ASP A 535 -2.75 17.06 -22.42
CA ASP A 535 -2.71 18.12 -23.45
C ASP A 535 -2.00 19.35 -22.90
N ARG A 536 -2.27 19.72 -21.64
CA ARG A 536 -1.57 20.82 -20.95
C ARG A 536 -0.09 20.51 -20.73
N ILE A 537 0.26 19.28 -20.39
CA ILE A 537 1.66 18.86 -20.28
C ILE A 537 2.39 19.06 -21.61
N LEU A 538 1.76 18.67 -22.73
CA LEU A 538 2.32 18.84 -24.07
C LEU A 538 2.38 20.30 -24.52
N GLU A 539 1.39 21.11 -24.16
CA GLU A 539 1.39 22.56 -24.38
C GLU A 539 2.58 23.23 -23.68
N HIS A 540 2.90 22.79 -22.46
CA HIS A 540 4.01 23.29 -21.66
C HIS A 540 5.29 22.42 -21.75
N ALA A 541 5.44 21.63 -22.82
CA ALA A 541 6.47 20.60 -22.94
C ALA A 541 7.89 21.11 -22.66
N GLU A 542 8.26 22.28 -23.19
CA GLU A 542 9.60 22.87 -22.99
C GLU A 542 9.89 23.09 -21.50
N GLN A 543 8.94 23.68 -20.76
CA GLN A 543 9.11 23.99 -19.34
C GLN A 543 9.06 22.72 -18.49
N VAL A 544 8.19 21.77 -18.81
CA VAL A 544 8.16 20.45 -18.18
C VAL A 544 9.53 19.79 -18.33
N TRP A 545 10.08 19.76 -19.54
CA TRP A 545 11.40 19.18 -19.80
C TRP A 545 12.52 19.86 -18.97
N LEU A 546 12.53 21.20 -18.91
CA LEU A 546 13.50 21.95 -18.12
C LEU A 546 13.46 21.56 -16.63
N TRP A 547 12.26 21.40 -16.05
CA TRP A 547 12.11 20.98 -14.66
C TRP A 547 12.58 19.55 -14.45
N LEU A 548 12.25 18.63 -15.37
CA LEU A 548 12.72 17.24 -15.32
C LEU A 548 14.26 17.17 -15.34
N GLN A 549 14.90 17.97 -16.20
CA GLN A 549 16.36 18.06 -16.25
C GLN A 549 16.97 18.69 -15.01
N ALA A 550 16.28 19.66 -14.39
CA ALA A 550 16.73 20.34 -13.18
C ALA A 550 16.62 19.50 -11.90
N GLY A 551 16.09 18.28 -11.97
CA GLY A 551 15.98 17.41 -10.80
C GLY A 551 14.57 17.31 -10.22
N ALA A 552 13.56 17.92 -10.84
CA ALA A 552 12.20 17.94 -10.29
C ALA A 552 11.64 16.53 -10.07
N TYR A 553 10.81 16.40 -9.03
CA TYR A 553 10.00 15.20 -8.79
C TYR A 553 8.67 15.34 -9.53
N VAL A 554 8.13 14.22 -9.99
CA VAL A 554 6.86 14.12 -10.71
C VAL A 554 5.95 13.17 -9.95
N TYR A 555 4.73 13.63 -9.70
CA TYR A 555 3.71 12.87 -9.01
C TYR A 555 2.46 12.79 -9.87
N VAL A 556 1.90 11.59 -10.01
CA VAL A 556 0.64 11.37 -10.74
C VAL A 556 -0.34 10.68 -9.80
N CYS A 557 -1.55 11.23 -9.65
CA CYS A 557 -2.60 10.65 -8.84
C CYS A 557 -3.96 10.67 -9.55
N GLY A 558 -4.74 9.60 -9.40
CA GLY A 558 -6.09 9.45 -9.98
C GLY A 558 -6.27 8.15 -10.76
N ASP A 559 -7.05 8.21 -11.86
CA ASP A 559 -7.45 7.02 -12.64
C ASP A 559 -6.24 6.24 -13.22
N ALA A 560 -6.08 4.99 -12.78
CA ALA A 560 -5.01 4.10 -13.24
C ALA A 560 -5.20 3.62 -14.69
N ASN A 561 -6.44 3.51 -15.14
CA ASN A 561 -6.77 2.77 -16.36
C ASN A 561 -6.53 3.56 -17.64
N ARG A 562 -6.75 4.88 -17.61
CA ARG A 562 -6.61 5.77 -18.77
C ARG A 562 -5.66 6.92 -18.46
N MET A 563 -5.97 7.71 -17.43
CA MET A 563 -5.27 8.97 -17.17
C MET A 563 -3.77 8.76 -16.92
N ALA A 564 -3.42 7.80 -16.05
CA ALA A 564 -2.03 7.51 -15.74
C ALA A 564 -1.21 7.10 -16.98
N LYS A 565 -1.81 6.33 -17.90
CA LYS A 565 -1.18 5.89 -19.15
C LYS A 565 -0.98 7.05 -20.11
N ASP A 566 -2.00 7.90 -20.27
CA ASP A 566 -1.95 9.06 -21.15
C ASP A 566 -0.90 10.09 -20.67
N VAL A 567 -0.83 10.33 -19.37
CA VAL A 567 0.19 11.20 -18.76
C VAL A 567 1.59 10.62 -18.94
N HIS A 568 1.77 9.32 -18.72
CA HIS A 568 3.06 8.66 -18.94
C HIS A 568 3.54 8.81 -20.39
N ASN A 569 2.64 8.57 -21.35
CA ASN A 569 2.93 8.75 -22.78
C ASN A 569 3.22 10.21 -23.14
N ALA A 570 2.55 11.17 -22.50
CA ALA A 570 2.84 12.58 -22.67
C ALA A 570 4.24 12.94 -22.18
N LEU A 571 4.67 12.43 -21.02
CA LEU A 571 6.04 12.64 -20.51
C LEU A 571 7.11 12.03 -21.43
N ILE A 572 6.87 10.83 -21.98
CA ILE A 572 7.74 10.25 -23.02
C ILE A 572 7.81 11.18 -24.24
N THR A 573 6.67 11.67 -24.71
CA THR A 573 6.59 12.59 -25.84
C THR A 573 7.35 13.91 -25.57
N VAL A 574 7.28 14.43 -24.34
CA VAL A 574 8.08 15.60 -23.91
C VAL A 574 9.56 15.29 -24.01
N ALA A 575 10.02 14.15 -23.48
CA ALA A 575 11.42 13.75 -23.52
C ALA A 575 11.93 13.53 -24.96
N GLN A 576 11.11 13.01 -25.86
CA GLN A 576 11.45 12.89 -27.28
C GLN A 576 11.59 14.26 -27.95
N LYS A 577 10.57 15.11 -27.82
CA LYS A 577 10.51 16.39 -28.54
C LYS A 577 11.52 17.40 -28.02
N GLN A 578 11.65 17.51 -26.71
CA GLN A 578 12.47 18.54 -26.06
C GLN A 578 13.88 18.03 -25.73
N GLY A 579 14.01 16.74 -25.41
CA GLY A 579 15.30 16.09 -25.17
C GLY A 579 16.00 15.58 -26.43
N SER A 580 15.33 15.59 -27.59
CA SER A 580 15.82 14.97 -28.83
C SER A 580 16.20 13.50 -28.67
N LEU A 581 15.50 12.80 -27.77
CA LEU A 581 15.71 11.38 -27.48
C LEU A 581 14.94 10.50 -28.47
N SER A 582 15.48 9.32 -28.80
CA SER A 582 14.70 8.28 -29.46
C SER A 582 13.57 7.78 -28.54
N GLN A 583 12.60 7.03 -29.07
CA GLN A 583 11.55 6.38 -28.27
C GLN A 583 12.15 5.56 -27.12
N GLU A 584 13.11 4.68 -27.43
CA GLU A 584 13.76 3.80 -26.46
C GLU A 584 14.50 4.60 -25.37
N GLN A 585 15.19 5.67 -25.77
CA GLN A 585 15.90 6.54 -24.82
C GLN A 585 14.96 7.36 -23.94
N ALA A 586 13.81 7.80 -24.47
CA ALA A 586 12.80 8.51 -23.71
C ALA A 586 12.12 7.59 -22.69
N GLU A 587 11.80 6.35 -23.08
CA GLU A 587 11.29 5.33 -22.16
C GLU A 587 12.31 5.00 -21.06
N GLU A 588 13.59 4.81 -21.42
CA GLU A 588 14.67 4.61 -20.46
C GLU A 588 14.80 5.79 -19.49
N PHE A 589 14.75 7.02 -19.98
CA PHE A 589 14.81 8.22 -19.15
C PHE A 589 13.67 8.28 -18.13
N ILE A 590 12.42 8.02 -18.54
CA ILE A 590 11.29 8.02 -17.61
C ILE A 590 11.39 6.86 -16.61
N ASN A 591 11.87 5.68 -17.04
CA ASN A 591 12.12 4.57 -16.15
C ASN A 591 13.23 4.88 -15.13
N ASP A 592 14.27 5.59 -15.52
CA ASP A 592 15.32 6.03 -14.60
C ASP A 592 14.80 7.03 -13.57
N LEU A 593 13.85 7.90 -13.93
CA LEU A 593 13.13 8.73 -12.95
C LEU A 593 12.37 7.88 -11.93
N ARG A 594 11.71 6.80 -12.36
CA ARG A 594 11.00 5.88 -11.45
C ARG A 594 11.97 5.17 -10.51
N LYS A 595 13.08 4.63 -11.05
CA LYS A 595 14.13 3.99 -10.24
C LYS A 595 14.75 4.95 -9.22
N ALA A 596 14.92 6.22 -9.62
CA ALA A 596 15.40 7.28 -8.74
C ALA A 596 14.33 7.79 -7.75
N LYS A 597 13.12 7.19 -7.71
CA LYS A 597 11.96 7.63 -6.93
C LYS A 597 11.56 9.10 -7.21
N ARG A 598 11.92 9.63 -8.38
CA ARG A 598 11.57 10.97 -8.85
C ARG A 598 10.31 11.00 -9.70
N TYR A 599 9.81 9.85 -10.16
CA TYR A 599 8.49 9.74 -10.77
C TYR A 599 7.66 8.73 -9.97
N GLN A 600 6.71 9.23 -9.20
CA GLN A 600 5.89 8.47 -8.25
C GLN A 600 4.41 8.51 -8.66
N ARG A 601 3.68 7.42 -8.41
CA ARG A 601 2.28 7.27 -8.82
C ARG A 601 1.43 6.75 -7.67
N ASP A 602 0.30 7.41 -7.43
CA ASP A 602 -0.77 6.97 -6.52
C ASP A 602 -2.06 6.87 -7.33
N VAL A 603 -2.21 5.76 -8.05
CA VAL A 603 -3.29 5.56 -9.02
C VAL A 603 -4.13 4.35 -8.67
N TYR A 604 -5.44 4.47 -8.86
CA TYR A 604 -6.45 3.50 -8.45
C TYR A 604 -7.54 3.27 -9.49
#